data_AF-A0A971U718-F1
#
_entry.id   AF-A0A971U718-F1
#
_cell.length_a   1.000
_cell.length_b   1.000
_cell.length_c   1.000
_cell.angle_alpha   90.00
_cell.angle_beta   90.00
_cell.angle_gamma   90.00
#
_symmetry.space_group_name_H-M   'P 1'
#
loop_
_entity.id
_entity.type
_entity.pdbx_description
1 polymer ?
#
loop_
_entity_poly.entity_id
_entity_poly.type
_entity_poly.pdbx_seq_one_letter_code
_entity_poly.pdbx_strand_id
1 'polypeptide(L)'
;MTTTPVGRNDPCPCGSGKKYKNCCMRQKRLEAARTSSMRGEESALYAALAQFVMQSRFNTALAEGISLFWRGQYVPEAGSAIDSEGVRRMIEWLVIDYRYGPQRERLMDAFIASELKKFVAPVQELAMAWANSHAALYRYLARSGEEELSVFEPLTETTLSVRSRLLAQNAVPGDMLAGRVFELDGELRLTAATLVLPHQFEQPLVDYVRNAWQLYASEHPGADTTQFLQANGHILNAFMLSDRAESLRGLIGPGTRFSDPAIVRDRMREITRTQQRIQQAAQTSSSAPLQSEAPVHRSASGIILPGAAEPEPAAQDSEQPSSRPTILIPGRDS
;
A
#
# COMPACT_ATOMS: atom_id res chain seq x y z
N MET A 1 12.84 11.40 -25.53
CA MET A 1 12.66 10.07 -26.16
C MET A 1 11.18 9.83 -26.30
N THR A 2 10.66 9.84 -27.52
CA THR A 2 9.25 9.52 -27.81
C THR A 2 9.09 8.00 -27.67
N THR A 3 8.47 7.55 -26.58
CA THR A 3 8.13 6.15 -26.39
C THR A 3 7.13 5.74 -27.45
N THR A 4 7.56 4.90 -28.40
CA THR A 4 6.67 4.34 -29.43
C THR A 4 5.50 3.64 -28.72
N PRO A 5 4.24 3.96 -29.05
CA PRO A 5 3.10 3.33 -28.40
C PRO A 5 3.13 1.82 -28.63
N VAL A 6 3.04 1.05 -27.56
CA VAL A 6 3.07 -0.42 -27.62
C VAL A 6 1.90 -0.94 -28.47
N GLY A 7 2.22 -1.74 -29.49
CA GLY A 7 1.23 -2.36 -30.36
C GLY A 7 0.37 -3.35 -29.60
N ARG A 8 -0.90 -3.46 -29.98
CA ARG A 8 -1.90 -4.34 -29.33
C ARG A 8 -1.45 -5.81 -29.26
N ASN A 9 -0.70 -6.29 -30.25
CA ASN A 9 -0.22 -7.67 -30.32
C ASN A 9 1.23 -7.86 -29.81
N ASP A 10 1.92 -6.77 -29.47
CA ASP A 10 3.33 -6.82 -29.05
C ASP A 10 3.46 -7.49 -27.68
N PRO A 11 4.66 -8.02 -27.35
CA PRO A 11 4.95 -8.45 -25.98
C PRO A 11 4.65 -7.34 -24.98
N CYS A 12 3.96 -7.68 -23.90
CA CYS A 12 3.54 -6.70 -22.91
C CYS A 12 4.77 -6.15 -22.15
N PRO A 13 4.91 -4.83 -22.00
CA PRO A 13 6.09 -4.21 -21.38
C PRO A 13 6.20 -4.47 -19.88
N CYS A 14 5.20 -5.09 -19.26
CA CYS A 14 5.28 -5.51 -17.86
C CYS A 14 6.07 -6.81 -17.64
N GLY A 15 6.61 -7.42 -18.70
CA GLY A 15 7.42 -8.64 -18.60
C GLY A 15 6.64 -9.94 -18.44
N SER A 16 5.30 -9.91 -18.58
CA SER A 16 4.46 -11.12 -18.41
C SER A 16 4.59 -12.18 -19.52
N GLY A 17 5.33 -11.88 -20.60
CA GLY A 17 5.41 -12.73 -21.79
C GLY A 17 4.14 -12.80 -22.64
N LYS A 18 3.03 -12.18 -22.20
CA LYS A 18 1.76 -12.17 -22.94
C LYS A 18 1.69 -11.00 -23.92
N LYS A 19 0.83 -11.09 -24.94
CA LYS A 19 0.50 -9.96 -25.83
C LYS A 19 -0.13 -8.82 -25.01
N TYR A 20 0.20 -7.56 -25.32
CA TYR A 20 -0.28 -6.37 -24.59
C TYR A 20 -1.81 -6.35 -24.41
N LYS A 21 -2.57 -6.71 -25.45
CA LYS A 21 -4.04 -6.84 -25.42
C LYS A 21 -4.59 -7.81 -24.38
N ASN A 22 -3.82 -8.85 -24.07
CA ASN A 22 -4.21 -9.92 -23.15
C ASN A 22 -3.64 -9.70 -21.74
N CYS A 23 -2.96 -8.56 -21.50
CA CYS A 23 -2.32 -8.23 -20.24
C CYS A 23 -2.69 -6.80 -19.81
N CYS A 24 -1.76 -5.84 -19.83
CA CYS A 24 -1.98 -4.51 -19.25
C CYS A 24 -3.07 -3.71 -19.96
N MET A 25 -3.38 -3.97 -21.25
CA MET A 25 -4.53 -3.34 -21.89
C MET A 25 -5.86 -3.77 -21.24
N ARG A 26 -5.99 -5.04 -20.84
CA ARG A 26 -7.19 -5.53 -20.15
C ARG A 26 -7.34 -4.88 -18.77
N GLN A 27 -6.24 -4.75 -18.03
CA GLN A 27 -6.23 -4.04 -16.74
C GLN A 27 -6.66 -2.58 -16.89
N LYS A 28 -6.12 -1.86 -17.88
CA LYS A 28 -6.55 -0.47 -18.19
C LYS A 28 -8.03 -0.37 -18.58
N ARG A 29 -8.57 -1.37 -19.30
CA ARG A 29 -10.01 -1.41 -19.62
C ARG A 29 -10.87 -1.62 -18.37
N LEU A 30 -10.43 -2.44 -17.42
CA LEU A 30 -11.12 -2.64 -16.15
C LEU A 30 -11.14 -1.35 -15.31
N GLU A 31 -10.03 -0.64 -15.27
CA GLU A 31 -9.93 0.68 -14.62
C GLU A 31 -10.89 1.69 -15.26
N ALA A 32 -10.91 1.78 -16.59
CA ALA A 32 -11.85 2.65 -17.30
C ALA A 32 -13.32 2.24 -17.06
N ALA A 33 -13.62 0.94 -17.09
CA ALA A 33 -14.95 0.41 -16.81
C ALA A 33 -15.41 0.77 -15.40
N ARG A 34 -14.51 0.71 -14.41
CA ARG A 34 -14.78 1.09 -13.01
C ARG A 34 -15.15 2.56 -12.89
N THR A 35 -14.36 3.45 -13.48
CA THR A 35 -14.69 4.88 -13.52
C THR A 35 -16.04 5.16 -14.19
N SER A 36 -16.36 4.46 -15.29
CA SER A 36 -17.65 4.63 -15.98
C SER A 36 -18.84 3.95 -15.27
N SER A 37 -18.58 3.01 -14.37
CA SER A 37 -19.63 2.26 -13.66
C SER A 37 -20.09 2.97 -12.39
N MET A 38 -19.29 3.88 -11.84
CA MET A 38 -19.66 4.66 -10.67
C MET A 38 -20.83 5.61 -10.98
N ARG A 39 -21.79 5.67 -10.06
CA ARG A 39 -22.89 6.65 -10.14
C ARG A 39 -22.36 8.06 -9.85
N GLY A 40 -23.10 9.09 -10.27
CA GLY A 40 -22.69 10.48 -10.11
C GLY A 40 -22.48 10.84 -8.63
N GLU A 41 -23.36 10.38 -7.77
CA GLU A 41 -23.31 10.57 -6.32
C GLU A 41 -22.10 9.88 -5.69
N GLU A 42 -21.80 8.64 -6.10
CA GLU A 42 -20.62 7.89 -5.66
C GLU A 42 -19.33 8.58 -6.09
N SER A 43 -19.26 9.07 -7.33
CA SER A 43 -18.11 9.81 -7.81
C SER A 43 -17.93 11.12 -7.05
N ALA A 44 -19.01 11.84 -6.75
CA ALA A 44 -18.98 13.08 -5.99
C ALA A 44 -18.52 12.85 -4.54
N LEU A 45 -19.09 11.85 -3.87
CA LEU A 45 -18.71 11.49 -2.51
C LEU A 45 -17.23 11.08 -2.45
N TYR A 46 -16.80 10.19 -3.34
CA TYR A 46 -15.41 9.74 -3.37
C TYR A 46 -14.43 10.90 -3.60
N ALA A 47 -14.73 11.80 -4.54
CA ALA A 47 -13.88 12.98 -4.79
C ALA A 47 -13.80 13.89 -3.56
N ALA A 48 -14.93 14.13 -2.88
CA ALA A 48 -14.98 14.92 -1.66
C ALA A 48 -14.16 14.29 -0.53
N LEU A 49 -14.30 12.98 -0.31
CA LEU A 49 -13.53 12.24 0.69
C LEU A 49 -12.03 12.26 0.38
N ALA A 50 -11.64 12.04 -0.88
CA ALA A 50 -10.25 12.11 -1.30
C ALA A 50 -9.65 13.50 -1.04
N GLN A 51 -10.39 14.57 -1.34
CA GLN A 51 -9.95 15.93 -1.04
C GLN A 51 -9.90 16.21 0.47
N PHE A 52 -10.86 15.69 1.23
CA PHE A 52 -10.93 15.85 2.68
C PHE A 52 -9.70 15.28 3.38
N VAL A 53 -9.30 14.06 3.02
CA VAL A 53 -8.12 13.38 3.59
C VAL A 53 -6.82 14.13 3.28
N MET A 54 -6.75 14.84 2.15
CA MET A 54 -5.56 15.60 1.75
C MET A 54 -5.38 16.94 2.49
N GLN A 55 -6.30 17.32 3.38
CA GLN A 55 -6.14 18.52 4.19
C GLN A 55 -4.97 18.36 5.18
N SER A 56 -4.15 19.39 5.37
CA SER A 56 -2.93 19.33 6.19
C SER A 56 -3.15 18.82 7.62
N ARG A 57 -4.34 19.06 8.21
CA ARG A 57 -4.71 18.58 9.54
C ARG A 57 -4.77 17.04 9.66
N PHE A 58 -4.83 16.32 8.55
CA PHE A 58 -4.89 14.86 8.49
C PHE A 58 -3.59 14.23 7.97
N ASN A 59 -2.51 14.99 7.79
CA ASN A 59 -1.23 14.47 7.30
C ASN A 59 -0.71 13.30 8.15
N THR A 60 -0.84 13.37 9.48
CA THR A 60 -0.44 12.28 10.38
C THR A 60 -1.29 11.03 10.14
N ALA A 61 -2.62 11.16 10.11
CA ALA A 61 -3.52 10.05 9.85
C ALA A 61 -3.27 9.41 8.48
N LEU A 62 -2.96 10.22 7.45
CA LEU A 62 -2.60 9.73 6.13
C LEU A 62 -1.27 8.96 6.15
N ALA A 63 -0.23 9.48 6.83
CA ALA A 63 1.06 8.82 6.92
C ALA A 63 0.99 7.48 7.69
N GLU A 64 0.26 7.46 8.81
CA GLU A 64 -0.02 6.25 9.59
C GLU A 64 -0.86 5.26 8.77
N GLY A 65 -1.88 5.75 8.08
CA GLY A 65 -2.74 4.98 7.20
C GLY A 65 -1.98 4.30 6.06
N ILE A 66 -1.10 5.04 5.37
CA ILE A 66 -0.20 4.48 4.34
C ILE A 66 0.66 3.36 4.94
N SER A 67 1.23 3.60 6.12
CA SER A 67 2.13 2.64 6.76
C SER A 67 1.40 1.35 7.17
N LEU A 68 0.21 1.47 7.73
CA LEU A 68 -0.61 0.34 8.15
C LEU A 68 -1.18 -0.43 6.96
N PHE A 69 -1.77 0.28 5.99
CA PHE A 69 -2.41 -0.33 4.82
C PHE A 69 -1.41 -1.07 3.94
N TRP A 70 -0.22 -0.49 3.71
CA TRP A 70 0.83 -1.10 2.88
C TRP A 70 1.84 -1.94 3.67
N ARG A 71 1.71 -2.02 5.01
CA ARG A 71 2.57 -2.80 5.90
C ARG A 71 4.06 -2.47 5.75
N GLY A 72 4.41 -1.22 6.03
CA GLY A 72 5.81 -0.76 6.02
C GLY A 72 5.95 0.69 6.44
N GLN A 73 7.20 1.12 6.59
CA GLN A 73 7.56 2.53 6.78
C GLN A 73 8.16 3.03 5.47
N TYR A 74 7.67 4.17 4.99
CA TYR A 74 7.96 4.64 3.64
C TYR A 74 8.34 6.11 3.65
N VAL A 75 9.26 6.47 2.77
CA VAL A 75 9.51 7.88 2.44
C VAL A 75 8.35 8.44 1.61
N PRO A 76 8.08 9.76 1.65
CA PRO A 76 6.97 10.37 0.92
C PRO A 76 6.95 10.04 -0.59
N GLU A 77 8.11 9.96 -1.23
CA GLU A 77 8.28 9.67 -2.66
C GLU A 77 7.74 8.29 -3.04
N ALA A 78 7.71 7.34 -2.09
CA ALA A 78 7.15 6.02 -2.31
C ALA A 78 5.66 6.08 -2.66
N GLY A 79 4.94 7.13 -2.26
CA GLY A 79 3.54 7.36 -2.63
C GLY A 79 3.30 7.36 -4.15
N SER A 80 4.32 7.72 -4.95
CA SER A 80 4.24 7.68 -6.43
C SER A 80 4.06 6.26 -7.01
N ALA A 81 4.35 5.21 -6.23
CA ALA A 81 4.15 3.83 -6.65
C ALA A 81 2.69 3.36 -6.52
N ILE A 82 1.86 4.07 -5.77
CA ILE A 82 0.48 3.68 -5.50
C ILE A 82 -0.36 3.98 -6.74
N ASP A 83 -0.98 2.94 -7.31
CA ASP A 83 -1.89 3.07 -8.44
C ASP A 83 -3.26 3.59 -8.00
N SER A 84 -4.08 4.02 -8.97
CA SER A 84 -5.43 4.56 -8.73
C SER A 84 -6.31 3.60 -7.92
N GLU A 85 -6.21 2.30 -8.17
CA GLU A 85 -6.94 1.25 -7.47
C GLU A 85 -6.45 1.06 -6.03
N GLY A 86 -5.14 1.11 -5.80
CA GLY A 86 -4.53 1.10 -4.47
C GLY A 86 -4.93 2.33 -3.67
N VAL A 87 -4.92 3.52 -4.27
CA VAL A 87 -5.41 4.77 -3.65
C VAL A 87 -6.88 4.62 -3.28
N ARG A 88 -7.73 4.13 -4.18
CA ARG A 88 -9.17 3.99 -3.92
C ARG A 88 -9.46 3.08 -2.73
N ARG A 89 -8.85 1.89 -2.70
CA ARG A 89 -9.01 0.95 -1.57
C ARG A 89 -8.47 1.52 -0.26
N MET A 90 -7.31 2.18 -0.32
CA MET A 90 -6.70 2.78 0.85
C MET A 90 -7.57 3.92 1.41
N ILE A 91 -8.05 4.84 0.56
CA ILE A 91 -8.90 5.96 0.97
C ILE A 91 -10.24 5.45 1.52
N GLU A 92 -10.86 4.46 0.88
CA GLU A 92 -12.10 3.86 1.39
C GLU A 92 -11.91 3.31 2.82
N TRP A 93 -10.88 2.52 3.06
CA TRP A 93 -10.57 2.01 4.40
C TRP A 93 -10.16 3.11 5.38
N LEU A 94 -9.28 4.02 4.97
CA LEU A 94 -8.74 5.09 5.80
C LEU A 94 -9.85 6.03 6.30
N VAL A 95 -10.83 6.29 5.44
CA VAL A 95 -11.95 7.16 5.79
C VAL A 95 -12.94 6.44 6.69
N ILE A 96 -13.35 5.23 6.29
CA ILE A 96 -14.54 4.57 6.86
C ILE A 96 -14.22 3.76 8.11
N ASP A 97 -13.05 3.11 8.18
CA ASP A 97 -12.74 2.16 9.25
C ASP A 97 -11.61 2.66 10.16
N TYR A 98 -10.60 3.32 9.59
CA TYR A 98 -9.40 3.67 10.36
C TYR A 98 -9.72 4.69 11.46
N ARG A 99 -9.27 4.35 12.67
CA ARG A 99 -9.42 5.17 13.86
C ARG A 99 -8.08 5.84 14.16
N TYR A 100 -8.02 7.15 13.98
CA TYR A 100 -6.79 7.93 14.13
C TYR A 100 -6.81 8.77 15.41
N GLY A 101 -5.61 9.19 15.84
CA GLY A 101 -5.42 10.07 16.99
C GLY A 101 -5.79 9.44 18.35
N PRO A 102 -5.60 10.19 19.45
CA PRO A 102 -5.83 9.69 20.81
C PRO A 102 -7.29 9.29 21.08
N GLN A 103 -8.24 10.00 20.45
CA GLN A 103 -9.68 9.77 20.62
C GLN A 103 -10.21 8.63 19.74
N ARG A 104 -9.39 8.02 18.89
CA ARG A 104 -9.77 6.91 17.99
C ARG A 104 -10.98 7.26 17.09
N GLU A 105 -10.99 8.47 16.57
CA GLU A 105 -12.03 9.00 15.69
C GLU A 105 -11.87 8.47 14.26
N ARG A 106 -12.98 8.34 13.54
CA ARG A 106 -12.96 8.02 12.10
C ARG A 106 -13.02 9.31 11.29
N LEU A 107 -12.28 9.37 10.19
CA LEU A 107 -12.33 10.51 9.27
C LEU A 107 -13.74 10.68 8.67
N MET A 108 -14.47 9.58 8.50
CA MET A 108 -15.88 9.61 8.08
C MET A 108 -16.77 10.40 9.04
N ASP A 109 -16.61 10.22 10.36
CA ASP A 109 -17.41 10.93 11.35
C ASP A 109 -17.09 12.43 11.33
N ALA A 110 -15.81 12.78 11.18
CA ALA A 110 -15.36 14.16 11.03
C ALA A 110 -15.91 14.80 9.73
N PHE A 111 -15.94 14.06 8.62
CA PHE A 111 -16.50 14.50 7.34
C PHE A 111 -18.02 14.74 7.46
N ILE A 112 -18.75 13.80 8.06
CA ILE A 112 -20.19 13.92 8.33
C ILE A 112 -20.49 15.18 9.14
N ALA A 113 -19.72 15.43 10.20
CA ALA A 113 -19.94 16.56 11.09
C ALA A 113 -19.65 17.93 10.45
N SER A 114 -18.63 18.01 9.58
CA SER A 114 -18.10 19.29 9.10
C SER A 114 -18.42 19.64 7.64
N GLU A 115 -18.58 18.65 6.77
CA GLU A 115 -18.66 18.85 5.32
C GLU A 115 -19.98 18.37 4.72
N LEU A 116 -20.57 17.29 5.25
CA LEU A 116 -21.66 16.57 4.57
C LEU A 116 -22.91 17.42 4.29
N LYS A 117 -23.24 18.36 5.17
CA LYS A 117 -24.38 19.27 5.02
C LYS A 117 -24.31 20.17 3.77
N LYS A 118 -23.12 20.29 3.16
CA LYS A 118 -22.89 21.08 1.93
C LYS A 118 -23.36 20.34 0.67
N PHE A 119 -23.62 19.03 0.77
CA PHE A 119 -23.99 18.19 -0.37
C PHE A 119 -25.51 18.01 -0.49
N VAL A 120 -25.98 17.59 -1.66
CA VAL A 120 -27.40 17.25 -1.90
C VAL A 120 -27.80 15.96 -1.17
N ALA A 121 -29.09 15.80 -0.86
CA ALA A 121 -29.61 14.67 -0.06
C ALA A 121 -29.14 13.28 -0.54
N PRO A 122 -29.12 12.94 -1.84
CA PRO A 122 -28.62 11.63 -2.29
C PRO A 122 -27.16 11.33 -1.90
N VAL A 123 -26.30 12.35 -1.89
CA VAL A 123 -24.90 12.20 -1.44
C VAL A 123 -24.82 12.09 0.08
N GLN A 124 -25.71 12.77 0.80
CA GLN A 124 -25.81 12.66 2.26
C GLN A 124 -26.22 11.24 2.68
N GLU A 125 -27.26 10.69 2.05
CA GLU A 125 -27.74 9.32 2.29
C GLU A 125 -26.66 8.29 1.94
N LEU A 126 -25.98 8.46 0.80
CA LEU A 126 -24.87 7.59 0.42
C LEU A 126 -23.71 7.63 1.43
N ALA A 127 -23.35 8.81 1.93
CA ALA A 127 -22.32 8.93 2.95
C ALA A 127 -22.73 8.19 4.24
N MET A 128 -23.97 8.35 4.69
CA MET A 128 -24.48 7.62 5.85
C MET A 128 -24.49 6.10 5.63
N ALA A 129 -24.86 5.65 4.42
CA ALA A 129 -24.78 4.25 4.04
C ALA A 129 -23.33 3.71 4.09
N TRP A 130 -22.37 4.46 3.57
CA TRP A 130 -20.96 4.11 3.66
C TRP A 130 -20.44 4.08 5.09
N ALA A 131 -20.85 5.02 5.95
CA ALA A 131 -20.42 5.09 7.35
C ALA A 131 -20.88 3.88 8.20
N ASN A 132 -21.95 3.21 7.78
CA ASN A 132 -22.55 2.03 8.44
C ASN A 132 -22.21 0.70 7.75
N SER A 133 -21.34 0.73 6.73
CA SER A 133 -20.97 -0.44 5.94
C SER A 133 -19.77 -1.20 6.50
N HIS A 134 -19.45 -2.36 5.92
CA HIS A 134 -18.22 -3.10 6.24
C HIS A 134 -17.63 -3.82 5.02
N ALA A 135 -16.33 -4.06 5.05
CA ALA A 135 -15.65 -4.91 4.09
C ALA A 135 -15.76 -6.37 4.50
N ALA A 136 -16.06 -7.25 3.54
CA ALA A 136 -16.08 -8.69 3.75
C ALA A 136 -15.62 -9.43 2.49
N LEU A 137 -15.68 -10.76 2.55
CA LEU A 137 -15.32 -11.65 1.46
C LEU A 137 -16.59 -12.28 0.88
N TYR A 138 -16.72 -12.30 -0.43
CA TYR A 138 -17.86 -12.91 -1.10
C TYR A 138 -17.41 -13.77 -2.26
N ARG A 139 -17.99 -14.96 -2.42
CA ARG A 139 -17.86 -15.76 -3.62
C ARG A 139 -18.99 -15.40 -4.58
N TYR A 140 -18.65 -14.99 -5.80
CA TYR A 140 -19.63 -14.71 -6.83
C TYR A 140 -20.26 -16.02 -7.34
N LEU A 141 -21.60 -16.13 -7.25
CA LEU A 141 -22.33 -17.34 -7.66
C LEU A 141 -22.90 -17.21 -9.07
N ALA A 142 -23.72 -16.19 -9.31
CA ALA A 142 -24.42 -16.02 -10.58
C ALA A 142 -24.97 -14.61 -10.74
N ARG A 143 -25.21 -14.19 -11.98
CA ARG A 143 -25.88 -12.94 -12.33
C ARG A 143 -27.39 -13.17 -12.47
N SER A 144 -28.21 -12.37 -11.80
CA SER A 144 -29.68 -12.44 -11.89
C SER A 144 -30.30 -11.30 -12.70
N GLY A 145 -29.54 -10.25 -13.03
CA GLY A 145 -30.02 -9.11 -13.81
C GLY A 145 -28.87 -8.29 -14.42
N GLU A 146 -29.14 -7.09 -14.93
CA GLU A 146 -28.09 -6.29 -15.58
C GLU A 146 -26.96 -5.89 -14.62
N GLU A 147 -27.29 -5.61 -13.36
CA GLU A 147 -26.33 -5.20 -12.34
C GLU A 147 -26.36 -6.08 -11.09
N GLU A 148 -27.28 -7.05 -11.04
CA GLU A 148 -27.57 -7.83 -9.85
C GLU A 148 -26.78 -9.14 -9.84
N LEU A 149 -26.14 -9.41 -8.70
CA LEU A 149 -25.26 -10.55 -8.48
C LEU A 149 -25.70 -11.29 -7.22
N SER A 150 -25.86 -12.61 -7.35
CA SER A 150 -25.93 -13.50 -6.21
C SER A 150 -24.52 -13.83 -5.74
N VAL A 151 -24.25 -13.61 -4.46
CA VAL A 151 -22.95 -13.83 -3.83
C VAL A 151 -23.09 -14.60 -2.53
N PHE A 152 -22.11 -15.44 -2.19
CA PHE A 152 -22.04 -16.20 -0.95
C PHE A 152 -20.98 -15.62 -0.02
N GLU A 153 -21.34 -15.28 1.21
CA GLU A 153 -20.45 -14.78 2.25
C GLU A 153 -20.02 -15.97 3.16
N PRO A 154 -18.76 -16.42 3.10
CA PRO A 154 -18.34 -17.68 3.71
C PRO A 154 -18.09 -17.64 5.22
N LEU A 155 -18.11 -16.46 5.87
CA LEU A 155 -17.92 -16.36 7.32
C LEU A 155 -19.23 -16.55 8.08
N THR A 156 -20.31 -15.95 7.57
CA THR A 156 -21.69 -16.05 8.08
C THR A 156 -22.50 -17.12 7.35
N GLU A 157 -21.96 -17.69 6.28
CA GLU A 157 -22.60 -18.72 5.44
C GLU A 157 -23.92 -18.25 4.82
N THR A 158 -23.99 -16.96 4.48
CA THR A 158 -25.18 -16.34 3.91
C THR A 158 -25.07 -16.14 2.41
N THR A 159 -26.20 -16.19 1.71
CA THR A 159 -26.29 -15.78 0.29
C THR A 159 -27.00 -14.45 0.22
N LEU A 160 -26.41 -13.50 -0.49
CA LEU A 160 -26.90 -12.13 -0.64
C LEU A 160 -27.14 -11.84 -2.12
N SER A 161 -28.13 -10.97 -2.39
CA SER A 161 -28.24 -10.30 -3.68
C SER A 161 -27.64 -8.90 -3.57
N VAL A 162 -26.63 -8.60 -4.39
CA VAL A 162 -25.92 -7.32 -4.38
C VAL A 162 -25.88 -6.70 -5.77
N ARG A 163 -25.92 -5.38 -5.84
CA ARG A 163 -25.80 -4.64 -7.10
C ARG A 163 -24.39 -4.15 -7.34
N SER A 164 -23.88 -4.40 -8.54
CA SER A 164 -22.64 -3.82 -9.06
C SER A 164 -22.56 -3.94 -10.57
N ARG A 165 -22.72 -2.81 -11.28
CA ARG A 165 -22.55 -2.76 -12.74
C ARG A 165 -21.16 -3.22 -13.16
N LEU A 166 -20.13 -2.77 -12.45
CA LEU A 166 -18.74 -3.13 -12.72
C LEU A 166 -18.54 -4.65 -12.65
N LEU A 167 -18.95 -5.27 -11.54
CA LEU A 167 -18.67 -6.68 -11.31
C LEU A 167 -19.56 -7.56 -12.18
N ALA A 168 -20.81 -7.16 -12.46
CA ALA A 168 -21.69 -7.86 -13.40
C ALA A 168 -21.11 -8.00 -14.81
N GLN A 169 -20.27 -7.05 -15.24
CA GLN A 169 -19.62 -7.07 -16.55
C GLN A 169 -18.24 -7.75 -16.56
N ASN A 170 -17.58 -7.86 -15.41
CA ASN A 170 -16.14 -8.17 -15.37
C ASN A 170 -15.74 -9.35 -14.45
N ALA A 171 -16.58 -9.71 -13.49
CA ALA A 171 -16.41 -10.88 -12.64
C ALA A 171 -17.01 -12.13 -13.31
N VAL A 172 -16.54 -13.30 -12.92
CA VAL A 172 -17.07 -14.60 -13.37
C VAL A 172 -17.45 -15.47 -12.17
N PRO A 173 -18.49 -16.32 -12.26
CA PRO A 173 -18.84 -17.25 -11.20
C PRO A 173 -17.62 -18.01 -10.65
N GLY A 174 -17.52 -18.09 -9.33
CA GLY A 174 -16.36 -18.62 -8.60
C GLY A 174 -15.33 -17.57 -8.20
N ASP A 175 -15.41 -16.34 -8.70
CA ASP A 175 -14.54 -15.25 -8.25
C ASP A 175 -14.74 -14.93 -6.78
N MET A 176 -13.64 -14.68 -6.10
CA MET A 176 -13.66 -14.09 -4.77
C MET A 176 -13.65 -12.56 -4.89
N LEU A 177 -14.56 -11.93 -4.17
CA LEU A 177 -14.77 -10.49 -4.10
C LEU A 177 -14.44 -10.04 -2.69
N ALA A 178 -13.29 -9.38 -2.52
CA ALA A 178 -12.94 -8.71 -1.27
C ALA A 178 -13.33 -7.24 -1.41
N GLY A 179 -14.45 -6.86 -0.79
CA GLY A 179 -15.07 -5.56 -1.03
C GLY A 179 -16.06 -5.16 0.04
N ARG A 180 -16.51 -3.91 -0.04
CA ARG A 180 -17.43 -3.31 0.92
C ARG A 180 -18.85 -3.38 0.42
N VAL A 181 -19.73 -3.92 1.25
CA VAL A 181 -21.18 -3.93 1.01
C VAL A 181 -21.82 -2.84 1.85
N PHE A 182 -22.66 -2.03 1.21
CA PHE A 182 -23.48 -1.02 1.85
C PHE A 182 -24.93 -1.14 1.37
N GLU A 183 -25.87 -0.74 2.22
CA GLU A 183 -27.29 -0.70 1.89
C GLU A 183 -27.70 0.72 1.53
N LEU A 184 -28.37 0.91 0.40
CA LEU A 184 -28.96 2.18 0.00
C LEU A 184 -30.31 1.91 -0.68
N ASP A 185 -31.36 2.58 -0.23
CA ASP A 185 -32.74 2.42 -0.72
C ASP A 185 -33.24 0.96 -0.64
N GLY A 186 -32.85 0.21 0.39
CA GLY A 186 -33.19 -1.20 0.57
C GLY A 186 -32.45 -2.16 -0.36
N GLU A 187 -31.48 -1.67 -1.15
CA GLU A 187 -30.64 -2.50 -2.01
C GLU A 187 -29.22 -2.60 -1.45
N LEU A 188 -28.70 -3.83 -1.36
CA LEU A 188 -27.28 -4.05 -1.08
C LEU A 188 -26.45 -3.75 -2.34
N ARG A 189 -25.34 -3.03 -2.17
CA ARG A 189 -24.45 -2.62 -3.25
C ARG A 189 -23.00 -2.88 -2.87
N LEU A 190 -22.17 -3.22 -3.85
CA LEU A 190 -20.73 -3.37 -3.68
C LEU A 190 -20.01 -2.11 -4.14
N THR A 191 -19.07 -1.60 -3.33
CA THR A 191 -18.29 -0.43 -3.72
C THR A 191 -17.40 -0.72 -4.93
N ALA A 192 -17.12 0.34 -5.68
CA ALA A 192 -16.16 0.32 -6.77
C ALA A 192 -14.71 0.12 -6.30
N ALA A 193 -14.40 -0.07 -5.01
CA ALA A 193 -13.06 -0.43 -4.54
C ALA A 193 -12.83 -1.95 -4.47
N THR A 194 -13.88 -2.76 -4.74
CA THR A 194 -13.84 -4.22 -4.64
C THR A 194 -12.67 -4.84 -5.42
N LEU A 195 -11.87 -5.66 -4.72
CA LEU A 195 -10.79 -6.47 -5.27
C LEU A 195 -11.36 -7.81 -5.71
N VAL A 196 -11.10 -8.18 -6.96
CA VAL A 196 -11.49 -9.48 -7.53
C VAL A 196 -10.27 -10.39 -7.47
N LEU A 197 -10.47 -11.60 -6.98
CA LEU A 197 -9.46 -12.64 -6.74
C LEU A 197 -9.93 -13.97 -7.31
N PRO A 198 -9.00 -14.88 -7.67
CA PRO A 198 -9.37 -16.21 -8.14
C PRO A 198 -9.87 -17.10 -6.98
N HIS A 199 -10.68 -18.11 -7.30
CA HIS A 199 -11.35 -18.98 -6.30
C HIS A 199 -10.37 -19.63 -5.30
N GLN A 200 -9.12 -19.87 -5.70
CA GLN A 200 -8.08 -20.48 -4.86
C GLN A 200 -7.76 -19.63 -3.61
N PHE A 201 -8.14 -18.35 -3.59
CA PHE A 201 -7.99 -17.48 -2.43
C PHE A 201 -9.08 -17.71 -1.36
N GLU A 202 -10.18 -18.40 -1.68
CA GLU A 202 -11.33 -18.56 -0.77
C GLU A 202 -10.90 -19.15 0.57
N GLN A 203 -10.42 -20.40 0.58
CA GLN A 203 -10.10 -21.10 1.82
C GLN A 203 -8.99 -20.39 2.63
N PRO A 204 -7.85 -19.99 2.04
CA PRO A 204 -6.79 -19.31 2.79
C PRO A 204 -7.23 -17.97 3.39
N LEU A 205 -8.06 -17.18 2.69
CA LEU A 205 -8.62 -15.94 3.24
C LEU A 205 -9.63 -16.22 4.35
N VAL A 206 -10.53 -17.18 4.16
CA VAL A 206 -11.51 -17.57 5.18
C VAL A 206 -10.81 -18.02 6.45
N ASP A 207 -9.81 -18.88 6.34
CA ASP A 207 -9.03 -19.35 7.49
C ASP A 207 -8.29 -18.18 8.16
N TYR A 208 -7.69 -17.28 7.38
CA TYR A 208 -7.02 -16.10 7.91
C TYR A 208 -7.97 -15.19 8.70
N VAL A 209 -9.15 -14.91 8.14
CA VAL A 209 -10.14 -14.02 8.76
C VAL A 209 -10.80 -14.70 9.97
N ARG A 210 -11.10 -16.00 9.91
CA ARG A 210 -11.65 -16.76 11.06
C ARG A 210 -10.68 -16.78 12.23
N ASN A 211 -9.38 -16.97 11.98
CA ASN A 211 -8.36 -16.91 13.03
C ASN A 211 -8.30 -15.50 13.67
N ALA A 212 -8.36 -14.44 12.86
CA ALA A 212 -8.39 -13.07 13.37
C ALA A 212 -9.67 -12.77 14.17
N TRP A 213 -10.82 -13.29 13.73
CA TRP A 213 -12.08 -13.22 14.45
C TRP A 213 -12.01 -13.91 15.82
N GLN A 214 -11.47 -15.12 15.89
CA GLN A 214 -11.33 -15.86 17.16
C GLN A 214 -10.50 -15.07 18.19
N LEU A 215 -9.39 -14.46 17.75
CA LEU A 215 -8.59 -13.60 18.62
C LEU A 215 -9.39 -12.37 19.07
N TYR A 216 -10.04 -11.68 18.15
CA TYR A 216 -10.84 -10.49 18.45
C TYR A 216 -11.98 -10.79 19.44
N ALA A 217 -12.73 -11.87 19.22
CA ALA A 217 -13.84 -12.29 20.06
C ALA A 217 -13.38 -12.65 21.49
N SER A 218 -12.15 -13.17 21.65
CA SER A 218 -11.59 -13.46 22.97
C SER A 218 -11.29 -12.19 23.79
N GLU A 219 -10.99 -11.09 23.11
CA GLU A 219 -10.71 -9.78 23.71
C GLU A 219 -11.98 -8.91 23.83
N HIS A 220 -13.03 -9.23 23.08
CA HIS A 220 -14.29 -8.47 23.00
C HIS A 220 -15.50 -9.38 23.25
N PRO A 221 -15.75 -9.81 24.50
CA PRO A 221 -16.90 -10.66 24.81
C PRO A 221 -18.23 -10.03 24.38
N GLY A 222 -19.05 -10.79 23.67
CA GLY A 222 -20.36 -10.35 23.17
C GLY A 222 -20.33 -9.60 21.83
N ALA A 223 -19.14 -9.41 21.23
CA ALA A 223 -19.07 -8.90 19.87
C ALA A 223 -19.59 -9.93 18.85
N ASP A 224 -20.03 -9.46 17.69
CA ASP A 224 -20.38 -10.29 16.53
C ASP A 224 -19.38 -10.11 15.36
N THR A 225 -19.51 -10.97 14.34
CA THR A 225 -18.63 -10.94 13.17
C THR A 225 -18.76 -9.65 12.37
N THR A 226 -19.94 -9.02 12.35
CA THR A 226 -20.16 -7.75 11.65
C THR A 226 -19.38 -6.63 12.32
N GLN A 227 -19.44 -6.52 13.65
CA GLN A 227 -18.66 -5.54 14.43
C GLN A 227 -17.16 -5.74 14.22
N PHE A 228 -16.70 -7.00 14.18
CA PHE A 228 -15.31 -7.31 13.87
C PHE A 228 -14.91 -6.83 12.47
N LEU A 229 -15.71 -7.11 11.44
CA LEU A 229 -15.42 -6.71 10.06
C LEU A 229 -15.49 -5.19 9.87
N GLN A 230 -16.38 -4.50 10.58
CA GLN A 230 -16.42 -3.03 10.64
C GLN A 230 -15.13 -2.46 11.23
N ALA A 231 -14.59 -3.08 12.29
CA ALA A 231 -13.36 -2.61 12.92
C ALA A 231 -12.09 -3.03 12.17
N ASN A 232 -12.13 -4.14 11.42
CA ASN A 232 -10.93 -4.81 10.91
C ASN A 232 -10.95 -5.09 9.40
N GLY A 233 -11.77 -4.40 8.61
CA GLY A 233 -11.87 -4.63 7.15
C GLY A 233 -10.54 -4.66 6.38
N HIS A 234 -9.53 -3.91 6.83
CA HIS A 234 -8.17 -3.93 6.25
C HIS A 234 -7.47 -5.28 6.28
N ILE A 235 -7.89 -6.24 7.12
CA ILE A 235 -7.26 -7.58 7.18
C ILE A 235 -7.29 -8.28 5.82
N LEU A 236 -8.30 -8.01 4.98
CA LEU A 236 -8.37 -8.56 3.63
C LEU A 236 -7.18 -8.10 2.78
N ASN A 237 -6.81 -6.81 2.86
CA ASN A 237 -5.61 -6.29 2.20
C ASN A 237 -4.34 -6.77 2.90
N ALA A 238 -4.33 -6.84 4.24
CA ALA A 238 -3.18 -7.30 5.01
C ALA A 238 -2.78 -8.75 4.65
N PHE A 239 -3.76 -9.62 4.38
CA PHE A 239 -3.54 -10.96 3.86
C PHE A 239 -2.77 -10.93 2.54
N MET A 240 -3.21 -10.11 1.58
CA MET A 240 -2.55 -9.98 0.27
C MET A 240 -1.10 -9.52 0.39
N LEU A 241 -0.78 -8.78 1.45
CA LEU A 241 0.56 -8.28 1.76
C LEU A 241 1.32 -9.17 2.76
N SER A 242 0.84 -10.37 3.05
CA SER A 242 1.47 -11.31 3.99
C SER A 242 2.12 -12.49 3.28
N ASP A 243 3.03 -13.17 3.99
CA ASP A 243 3.67 -14.39 3.51
C ASP A 243 2.65 -15.54 3.32
N ARG A 244 1.49 -15.47 3.98
CA ARG A 244 0.40 -16.44 3.78
C ARG A 244 -0.19 -16.40 2.37
N ALA A 245 -0.08 -15.28 1.67
CA ALA A 245 -0.51 -15.15 0.28
C ALA A 245 0.60 -15.51 -0.73
N GLU A 246 1.83 -15.79 -0.28
CA GLU A 246 3.01 -15.95 -1.15
C GLU A 246 2.81 -17.08 -2.17
N SER A 247 2.34 -18.24 -1.73
CA SER A 247 2.05 -19.38 -2.61
C SER A 247 0.96 -19.11 -3.65
N LEU A 248 0.09 -18.13 -3.39
CA LEU A 248 -1.01 -17.75 -4.27
C LEU A 248 -0.63 -16.62 -5.24
N ARG A 249 0.51 -15.94 -5.02
CA ARG A 249 0.90 -14.78 -5.83
C ARG A 249 1.04 -15.08 -7.32
N GLY A 250 1.41 -16.32 -7.67
CA GLY A 250 1.48 -16.75 -9.08
C GLY A 250 0.13 -16.73 -9.82
N LEU A 251 -0.99 -16.63 -9.10
CA LEU A 251 -2.35 -16.61 -9.66
C LEU A 251 -2.87 -15.19 -9.94
N ILE A 252 -2.16 -14.15 -9.50
CA ILE A 252 -2.55 -12.74 -9.60
C ILE A 252 -1.42 -11.90 -10.22
N GLY A 253 -1.70 -10.64 -10.55
CA GLY A 253 -0.70 -9.71 -11.07
C GLY A 253 -0.44 -9.85 -12.58
N PRO A 254 0.77 -9.50 -13.07
CA PRO A 254 1.11 -9.40 -14.48
C PRO A 254 0.73 -10.65 -15.28
N GLY A 255 0.00 -10.44 -16.37
CA GLY A 255 -0.49 -11.52 -17.24
C GLY A 255 -1.79 -12.15 -16.76
N THR A 256 -2.29 -11.83 -15.57
CA THR A 256 -3.60 -12.28 -15.10
C THR A 256 -4.63 -11.14 -15.25
N ARG A 257 -5.91 -11.46 -15.01
CA ARG A 257 -6.96 -10.41 -14.91
C ARG A 257 -7.14 -9.87 -13.50
N PHE A 258 -6.42 -10.43 -12.52
CA PHE A 258 -6.53 -10.08 -11.12
C PHE A 258 -5.40 -9.12 -10.74
N SER A 259 -5.72 -8.15 -9.89
CA SER A 259 -4.71 -7.23 -9.38
C SER A 259 -3.92 -7.87 -8.24
N ASP A 260 -2.64 -7.54 -8.15
CA ASP A 260 -1.79 -7.94 -7.04
C ASP A 260 -1.35 -6.69 -6.25
N PRO A 261 -1.98 -6.41 -5.09
CA PRO A 261 -1.60 -5.29 -4.24
C PRO A 261 -0.14 -5.33 -3.78
N ALA A 262 0.48 -6.52 -3.67
CA ALA A 262 1.86 -6.63 -3.20
C ALA A 262 2.86 -5.97 -4.16
N ILE A 263 2.53 -5.83 -5.45
CA ILE A 263 3.40 -5.14 -6.41
C ILE A 263 3.59 -3.67 -6.04
N VAL A 264 2.52 -2.99 -5.59
CA VAL A 264 2.60 -1.60 -5.14
C VAL A 264 3.51 -1.51 -3.91
N ARG A 265 3.27 -2.35 -2.90
CA ARG A 265 4.12 -2.43 -1.70
C ARG A 265 5.58 -2.67 -2.04
N ASP A 266 5.86 -3.62 -2.94
CA ASP A 266 7.22 -4.02 -3.30
C ASP A 266 7.97 -2.85 -3.97
N ARG A 267 7.28 -2.10 -4.85
CA ARG A 267 7.82 -0.85 -5.44
C ARG A 267 8.03 0.24 -4.40
N MET A 268 7.10 0.43 -3.46
CA MET A 268 7.26 1.40 -2.37
C MET A 268 8.51 1.10 -1.53
N ARG A 269 8.76 -0.19 -1.23
CA ARG A 269 9.97 -0.65 -0.54
C ARG A 269 11.23 -0.36 -1.35
N GLU A 270 11.21 -0.59 -2.65
CA GLU A 270 12.34 -0.31 -3.54
C GLU A 270 12.69 1.19 -3.61
N ILE A 271 11.69 2.05 -3.78
CA ILE A 271 11.87 3.51 -3.76
C ILE A 271 12.45 3.95 -2.43
N THR A 272 11.90 3.46 -1.32
CA THR A 272 12.36 3.77 0.04
C THR A 272 13.82 3.38 0.25
N ARG A 273 14.20 2.16 -0.13
CA ARG A 273 15.60 1.71 -0.05
C ARG A 273 16.53 2.56 -0.91
N THR A 274 16.10 2.92 -2.11
CA THR A 274 16.88 3.76 -3.02
C THR A 274 17.13 5.15 -2.42
N GLN A 275 16.09 5.80 -1.89
CA GLN A 275 16.22 7.11 -1.25
C GLN A 275 17.12 7.06 -0.01
N GLN A 276 16.99 6.02 0.83
CA GLN A 276 17.85 5.83 1.99
C GLN A 276 19.33 5.68 1.61
N ARG A 277 19.64 4.92 0.54
CA ARG A 277 21.03 4.81 0.04
C ARG A 277 21.58 6.15 -0.46
N ILE A 278 20.77 6.94 -1.17
CA ILE A 278 21.17 8.28 -1.64
C ILE A 278 21.48 9.19 -0.46
N GLN A 279 20.64 9.20 0.58
CA GLN A 279 20.84 10.00 1.78
C GLN A 279 22.12 9.58 2.54
N GLN A 280 22.36 8.27 2.68
CA GLN A 280 23.58 7.74 3.32
C GLN A 280 24.86 8.09 2.52
N ALA A 281 24.81 8.02 1.19
CA ALA A 281 25.93 8.41 0.33
C ALA A 281 26.23 9.92 0.40
N ALA A 282 25.19 10.75 0.49
CA ALA A 282 25.35 12.20 0.66
C ALA A 282 25.96 12.56 2.02
N GLN A 283 25.54 11.88 3.10
CA GLN A 283 26.09 12.09 4.44
C GLN A 283 27.57 11.67 4.55
N THR A 284 27.94 10.52 3.97
CA THR A 284 29.33 10.04 3.95
C THR A 284 30.26 10.91 3.12
N SER A 285 29.76 11.48 2.01
CA SER A 285 30.53 12.42 1.17
C SER A 285 30.72 13.79 1.83
N SER A 286 29.75 14.24 2.64
CA SER A 286 29.84 15.50 3.40
C SER A 286 30.70 15.39 4.67
N SER A 287 31.00 14.17 5.14
CA SER A 287 31.86 13.94 6.32
C SER A 287 33.33 13.64 5.98
N ALA A 288 33.73 13.71 4.70
CA ALA A 288 35.14 13.63 4.33
C ALA A 288 35.88 14.85 4.93
N PRO A 289 37.03 14.68 5.62
CA PRO A 289 37.74 15.81 6.20
C PRO A 289 38.07 16.82 5.11
N LEU A 290 37.72 18.09 5.34
CA LEU A 290 38.26 19.22 4.59
C LEU A 290 39.77 19.02 4.49
N GLN A 291 40.29 19.04 3.26
CA GLN A 291 41.70 18.92 2.94
C GLN A 291 42.53 19.72 3.95
N SER A 292 43.47 19.04 4.61
CA SER A 292 44.42 19.67 5.51
C SER A 292 45.05 20.88 4.80
N GLU A 293 44.78 22.09 5.29
CA GLU A 293 45.55 23.26 4.88
C GLU A 293 47.04 22.92 5.04
N ALA A 294 47.81 23.16 3.98
CA ALA A 294 49.23 22.88 3.97
C ALA A 294 49.91 23.55 5.18
N PRO A 295 50.85 22.88 5.87
CA PRO A 295 51.46 23.42 7.07
C PRO A 295 52.25 24.69 6.74
N VAL A 296 51.80 25.82 7.27
CA VAL A 296 52.55 27.08 7.21
C VAL A 296 53.67 27.02 8.25
N HIS A 297 54.90 26.75 7.80
CA HIS A 297 56.07 26.85 8.67
C HIS A 297 56.42 28.31 8.97
N ARG A 298 56.53 28.65 10.25
CA ARG A 298 57.12 29.91 10.74
C ARG A 298 58.54 29.63 11.23
N SER A 299 59.52 30.41 10.77
CA SER A 299 60.83 30.47 11.41
C SER A 299 60.78 31.35 12.67
N ALA A 300 61.77 31.21 13.56
CA ALA A 300 61.85 31.91 14.85
C ALA A 300 62.02 33.45 14.76
N SER A 301 61.88 34.05 13.57
CA SER A 301 61.94 35.50 13.36
C SER A 301 60.76 36.06 12.55
N GLY A 302 59.72 35.27 12.29
CA GLY A 302 58.39 35.80 11.92
C GLY A 302 58.17 36.25 10.47
N ILE A 303 58.98 35.81 9.49
CA ILE A 303 58.76 36.13 8.06
C ILE A 303 58.37 34.85 7.30
N ILE A 304 57.29 34.92 6.51
CA ILE A 304 56.79 33.82 5.64
C ILE A 304 57.29 34.06 4.21
N LEU A 305 57.99 33.09 3.62
CA LEU A 305 58.35 33.08 2.19
C LEU A 305 57.79 31.81 1.52
N PRO A 306 57.03 31.91 0.43
CA PRO A 306 56.49 30.75 -0.28
C PRO A 306 57.51 30.16 -1.27
N GLY A 307 57.70 28.83 -1.18
CA GLY A 307 58.32 28.03 -2.24
C GLY A 307 59.85 27.95 -2.19
N ALA A 308 60.36 26.98 -1.42
CA ALA A 308 61.63 26.32 -1.71
C ALA A 308 61.56 24.89 -1.17
N ALA A 309 61.61 23.91 -2.07
CA ALA A 309 61.76 22.51 -1.73
C ALA A 309 63.23 22.22 -1.46
N GLU A 310 63.54 21.39 -0.46
CA GLU A 310 64.89 20.90 -0.22
C GLU A 310 64.87 19.63 0.66
N PRO A 311 65.94 18.82 0.67
CA PRO A 311 66.07 17.62 -0.14
C PRO A 311 66.08 16.33 0.71
N GLU A 312 65.87 15.17 0.08
CA GLU A 312 66.13 13.87 0.73
C GLU A 312 67.62 13.70 1.06
N PRO A 313 67.93 13.08 2.21
CA PRO A 313 68.99 12.08 2.16
C PRO A 313 68.71 10.81 2.99
N ALA A 314 68.99 9.70 2.29
CA ALA A 314 69.82 8.55 2.65
C ALA A 314 69.46 7.65 3.86
N ALA A 315 69.37 6.36 3.51
CA ALA A 315 69.19 5.20 4.36
C ALA A 315 70.37 4.89 5.29
N GLN A 316 70.09 4.24 6.42
CA GLN A 316 70.89 3.13 6.97
C GLN A 316 70.14 2.32 8.04
N ASP A 317 70.34 1.01 7.97
CA ASP A 317 69.80 -0.08 8.78
C ASP A 317 70.25 -0.08 10.25
N SER A 318 69.42 -0.63 11.17
CA SER A 318 69.72 -1.86 11.94
C SER A 318 68.72 -2.15 13.08
N GLU A 319 68.30 -3.42 13.10
CA GLU A 319 67.99 -4.32 14.23
C GLU A 319 66.83 -4.08 15.24
N GLN A 320 65.90 -5.05 15.21
CA GLN A 320 64.94 -5.52 16.23
C GLN A 320 65.64 -5.97 17.53
N PRO A 321 64.99 -6.14 18.73
CA PRO A 321 63.71 -6.84 18.89
C PRO A 321 62.80 -6.46 20.10
N SER A 322 61.54 -6.93 20.09
CA SER A 322 60.99 -7.83 21.13
C SER A 322 59.47 -7.92 21.08
N SER A 323 58.98 -9.10 21.45
CA SER A 323 57.64 -9.60 21.23
C SER A 323 56.72 -9.53 22.46
N ARG A 324 55.42 -9.34 22.16
CA ARG A 324 54.20 -9.76 22.89
C ARG A 324 53.73 -8.94 24.11
N PRO A 325 52.42 -8.99 24.48
CA PRO A 325 51.35 -9.86 23.94
C PRO A 325 50.05 -9.16 23.50
N THR A 326 49.36 -9.82 22.57
CA THR A 326 47.95 -9.64 22.20
C THR A 326 47.04 -10.19 23.31
N ILE A 327 46.07 -9.40 23.76
CA ILE A 327 44.98 -9.85 24.64
C ILE A 327 43.83 -10.38 23.76
N LEU A 328 43.53 -11.66 23.93
CA LEU A 328 42.36 -12.36 23.39
C LEU A 328 41.16 -12.15 24.33
N ILE A 329 39.99 -11.82 23.78
CA ILE A 329 38.70 -11.85 24.48
C ILE A 329 37.90 -13.04 23.95
N PRO A 330 37.62 -14.09 24.74
CA PRO A 330 36.80 -15.23 24.33
C PRO A 330 35.31 -15.01 24.59
N GLY A 331 34.44 -15.47 23.67
CA GLY A 331 33.05 -15.82 23.99
C GLY A 331 31.98 -15.38 22.97
N ARG A 332 31.91 -16.02 21.80
CA ARG A 332 30.66 -16.30 21.07
C ARG A 332 30.97 -17.21 19.89
N ASP A 333 30.58 -18.47 20.02
CA ASP A 333 29.98 -19.28 18.95
C ASP A 333 29.49 -20.60 19.56
N SER A 334 28.18 -20.79 19.55
CA SER A 334 27.50 -22.05 19.26
C SER A 334 26.15 -21.72 18.65
#